data_AF-A0A5M6DJN4-F1
#
_entry.id   AF-A0A5M6DJN4-F1
#
_cell.length_a   1.000
_cell.length_b   1.000
_cell.length_c   1.000
_cell.angle_alpha   90.00
_cell.angle_beta   90.00
_cell.angle_gamma   90.00
#
_symmetry.space_group_name_H-M   'P 1'
#
loop_
_entity.id
_entity.type
_entity.pdbx_description
1 polymer ?
#
loop_
_entity_poly.entity_id
_entity_poly.type
_entity_poly.pdbx_seq_one_letter_code
_entity_poly.pdbx_strand_id
1 'polypeptide(L)'
;METYLRDLGKPVVEDVKMEILKFCITARNKEEILKFINVEVKPYHVRKYITRLVSDRFLQFTVGNNPRSNTQQYIISRKGLAYLKSLE
;
A
#
# COMPACT_ATOMS: atom_id res chain seq x y z
N MET A 1 13.60 19.09 -2.53
CA MET A 1 14.92 18.42 -2.47
C MET A 1 14.99 17.35 -1.40
N GLU A 2 14.52 17.61 -0.18
CA GLU A 2 14.70 16.69 0.97
C GLU A 2 14.00 15.32 0.84
N THR A 3 12.84 15.26 0.16
CA THR A 3 12.13 14.00 -0.11
C THR A 3 12.78 13.13 -1.18
N TYR A 4 13.46 13.74 -2.17
CA TYR A 4 14.17 13.01 -3.23
C TYR A 4 15.34 12.19 -2.68
N LEU A 5 16.08 12.74 -1.72
CA LEU A 5 17.21 12.05 -1.09
C LEU A 5 16.75 10.88 -0.21
N ARG A 6 15.57 10.98 0.42
CA ARG A 6 15.00 9.93 1.29
C ARG A 6 14.52 8.70 0.52
N ASP A 7 14.24 8.86 -0.78
CA ASP A 7 13.67 7.83 -1.64
C ASP A 7 14.69 7.22 -2.62
N LEU A 8 15.97 7.60 -2.53
CA LEU A 8 17.02 7.11 -3.42
C LEU A 8 17.12 5.58 -3.33
N GLY A 9 16.98 4.89 -4.47
CA GLY A 9 17.04 3.43 -4.55
C GLY A 9 15.81 2.69 -3.99
N LYS A 10 14.75 3.41 -3.60
CA LYS A 10 13.46 2.79 -3.25
C LYS A 10 12.55 2.72 -4.49
N PRO A 11 11.69 1.69 -4.62
CA PRO A 11 10.80 1.57 -5.77
C PRO A 11 9.82 2.75 -5.85
N VAL A 12 9.38 3.12 -7.06
CA VAL A 12 8.24 4.04 -7.16
C VAL A 12 6.94 3.27 -6.93
N VAL A 13 5.89 3.98 -6.48
CA VAL A 13 4.61 3.35 -6.13
C VAL A 13 4.03 2.55 -7.29
N GLU A 14 4.19 3.04 -8.51
CA GLU A 14 3.67 2.41 -9.72
C GLU A 14 4.30 1.03 -9.97
N ASP A 15 5.62 0.89 -9.75
CA ASP A 15 6.36 -0.36 -9.95
C ASP A 15 5.87 -1.48 -9.04
N VAL A 16 5.61 -1.15 -7.77
CA VAL A 16 5.21 -2.14 -6.74
C VAL A 16 3.70 -2.23 -6.55
N LYS A 17 2.91 -1.40 -7.25
CA LYS A 17 1.44 -1.35 -7.10
C LYS A 17 0.82 -2.72 -7.33
N MET A 18 1.18 -3.40 -8.42
CA MET A 18 0.64 -4.72 -8.73
C MET A 18 0.97 -5.74 -7.62
N GLU A 19 2.20 -5.74 -7.13
CA GLU A 19 2.68 -6.66 -6.09
C GLU A 19 1.94 -6.42 -4.77
N ILE A 20 1.79 -5.16 -4.36
CA ILE A 20 1.03 -4.78 -3.16
C ILE A 20 -0.41 -5.25 -3.29
N LEU A 21 -1.05 -5.06 -4.46
CA LEU A 21 -2.44 -5.47 -4.66
C LEU A 21 -2.60 -6.99 -4.59
N LYS A 22 -1.69 -7.75 -5.22
CA LYS A 22 -1.67 -9.22 -5.11
C LYS A 22 -1.49 -9.68 -3.67
N PHE A 23 -0.58 -9.04 -2.93
CA PHE A 23 -0.32 -9.36 -1.53
C PHE A 23 -1.50 -9.02 -0.61
N CYS A 24 -2.24 -7.95 -0.92
CA CYS A 24 -3.41 -7.49 -0.19
C CYS A 24 -4.72 -8.14 -0.67
N ILE A 25 -4.69 -9.23 -1.45
CA ILE A 25 -5.89 -10.05 -1.71
C ILE A 25 -6.48 -10.53 -0.36
N THR A 26 -5.62 -10.88 0.58
CA THR A 26 -5.96 -11.05 1.99
C THR A 26 -5.61 -9.78 2.78
N ALA A 27 -6.28 -9.55 3.91
CA ALA A 27 -6.01 -8.37 4.73
C ALA A 27 -4.59 -8.41 5.32
N ARG A 28 -3.84 -7.30 5.16
CA ARG A 28 -2.46 -7.15 5.63
C ARG A 28 -2.26 -5.86 6.42
N ASN A 29 -1.39 -5.89 7.42
CA ASN A 29 -1.01 -4.68 8.14
C ASN A 29 0.09 -3.89 7.39
N LYS A 30 0.31 -2.64 7.79
CA LYS A 30 1.29 -1.74 7.16
C LYS A 30 2.74 -2.24 7.23
N GLU A 31 3.10 -2.96 8.30
CA GLU A 31 4.45 -3.48 8.48
C GLU A 31 4.71 -4.64 7.53
N GLU A 32 3.74 -5.55 7.37
CA GLU A 32 3.80 -6.65 6.40
C GLU A 32 3.94 -6.11 4.98
N ILE A 33 3.11 -5.14 4.59
CA ILE A 33 3.12 -4.57 3.23
C ILE A 33 4.46 -3.90 2.91
N LEU A 34 4.99 -3.06 3.81
CA LEU A 34 6.25 -2.36 3.56
C LEU A 34 7.44 -3.32 3.55
N LYS A 35 7.47 -4.31 4.45
CA LYS A 35 8.50 -5.36 4.43
C LYS A 35 8.46 -6.17 3.14
N PHE A 36 7.27 -6.50 2.65
CA PHE A 36 7.09 -7.27 1.41
C PHE A 36 7.72 -6.57 0.20
N ILE A 37 7.63 -5.23 0.11
CA ILE A 37 8.26 -4.44 -0.96
C ILE A 37 9.68 -3.95 -0.61
N ASN A 38 10.32 -4.53 0.41
CA ASN A 38 11.67 -4.17 0.88
C ASN A 38 11.84 -2.69 1.29
N VAL A 39 10.80 -2.11 1.88
CA VAL A 39 10.78 -0.71 2.37
C VAL A 39 10.71 -0.68 3.89
N GLU A 40 11.46 0.24 4.51
CA GLU A 40 11.45 0.44 5.96
C GLU A 40 10.07 0.88 6.46
N VAL A 41 9.69 0.41 7.65
CA VAL A 41 8.43 0.82 8.29
C VAL A 41 8.56 2.23 8.86
N LYS A 42 8.24 3.24 8.04
CA LYS A 42 8.24 4.66 8.43
C LYS A 42 6.92 5.31 8.07
N PRO A 43 6.41 6.30 8.86
CA PRO A 43 5.14 6.98 8.56
C PRO A 43 5.07 7.59 7.16
N TYR A 44 6.19 8.09 6.64
CA TYR A 44 6.28 8.60 5.28
C TYR A 44 6.07 7.52 4.21
N HIS A 45 6.65 6.33 4.39
CA HIS A 45 6.46 5.20 3.48
C HIS A 45 5.03 4.66 3.53
N VAL A 46 4.41 4.61 4.72
CA VAL A 46 2.99 4.25 4.84
C VAL A 46 2.15 5.22 3.99
N ARG A 47 2.41 6.53 4.07
CA ARG A 47 1.71 7.52 3.25
C ARG A 47 1.95 7.32 1.75
N LYS A 48 3.21 7.12 1.36
CA LYS A 48 3.64 6.96 -0.03
C LYS A 48 3.07 5.72 -0.70
N TYR A 49 3.20 4.55 -0.08
CA TYR A 49 2.84 3.28 -0.73
C TYR A 49 1.42 2.81 -0.38
N ILE A 50 0.94 3.05 0.83
CA ILE A 50 -0.33 2.47 1.31
C ILE A 50 -1.46 3.50 1.25
N THR A 51 -1.30 4.64 1.93
CA THR A 51 -2.35 5.68 1.96
C THR A 51 -2.64 6.22 0.57
N ARG A 52 -1.63 6.31 -0.29
CA ARG A 52 -1.82 6.67 -1.70
C ARG A 52 -2.75 5.68 -2.41
N LEU A 53 -2.51 4.38 -2.28
CA LEU A 53 -3.35 3.35 -2.92
C LEU A 53 -4.76 3.29 -2.33
N VAL A 54 -4.94 3.62 -1.04
CA VAL A 54 -6.27 3.80 -0.44
C VAL A 54 -6.98 5.03 -1.03
N SER A 55 -6.27 6.16 -1.16
CA SER A 55 -6.82 7.39 -1.73
C SER A 55 -7.21 7.22 -3.19
N ASP A 56 -6.40 6.47 -3.95
CA ASP A 56 -6.65 6.11 -5.34
C ASP A 56 -7.68 4.96 -5.47
N ARG A 57 -8.26 4.52 -4.34
CA ARG A 57 -9.27 3.46 -4.21
C ARG A 57 -8.82 2.08 -4.67
N PHE A 58 -7.53 1.78 -4.76
CA PHE A 58 -7.04 0.44 -5.07
C PHE A 58 -7.02 -0.48 -3.83
N LEU A 59 -6.76 0.10 -2.65
CA LEU A 59 -6.90 -0.55 -1.35
C LEU A 59 -8.06 0.06 -0.56
N GLN A 60 -8.50 -0.64 0.47
CA GLN A 60 -9.46 -0.16 1.45
C GLN A 60 -9.05 -0.58 2.87
N PHE A 61 -9.51 0.19 3.86
CA PHE A 61 -9.39 -0.15 5.28
C PHE A 61 -10.30 -1.34 5.62
N THR A 62 -9.84 -2.25 6.47
CA THR A 62 -10.70 -3.31 7.04
C THR A 62 -11.45 -2.85 8.30
N VAL A 63 -10.84 -1.98 9.10
CA VAL A 63 -11.46 -1.37 10.29
C VAL A 63 -12.04 0.00 9.93
N GLY A 64 -13.35 0.05 9.68
CA GLY A 64 -14.02 1.24 9.13
C GLY A 64 -14.14 2.46 10.07
N ASN A 65 -14.06 2.27 11.40
CA ASN A 65 -14.35 3.35 12.36
C ASN A 65 -13.10 4.04 12.93
N ASN A 66 -11.89 3.54 12.67
CA ASN A 66 -10.65 4.19 13.11
C ASN A 66 -9.47 3.89 12.19
N PRO A 67 -9.22 4.74 11.18
CA PRO A 67 -8.08 4.60 10.25
C PRO A 67 -6.71 4.62 10.93
N ARG A 68 -6.63 5.16 12.15
CA ARG A 68 -5.41 5.24 12.96
C ARG A 68 -5.28 4.09 13.95
N SER A 69 -6.15 3.08 13.88
CA SER A 69 -6.07 1.91 14.75
C SER A 69 -4.72 1.19 14.59
N ASN A 70 -4.15 0.73 15.70
CA ASN A 70 -2.96 -0.12 15.67
C ASN A 70 -3.26 -1.49 15.03
N THR A 71 -4.52 -1.92 15.02
CA THR A 71 -4.99 -3.15 14.37
C THR A 71 -5.46 -2.91 12.93
N GLN A 72 -5.22 -1.72 12.37
CA GLN A 72 -5.62 -1.40 11.00
C GLN A 72 -4.93 -2.32 9.98
N GLN A 73 -5.74 -2.98 9.16
CA GLN A 73 -5.28 -3.73 7.99
C GLN A 73 -5.86 -3.13 6.70
N TYR A 74 -5.27 -3.55 5.59
CA TYR A 74 -5.58 -3.11 4.25
C TYR A 74 -5.89 -4.33 3.40
N ILE A 75 -6.95 -4.24 2.61
CA ILE A 75 -7.36 -5.27 1.68
C ILE A 75 -7.61 -4.63 0.32
N ILE A 76 -7.44 -5.41 -0.74
CA ILE A 76 -7.73 -4.98 -2.10
C ILE A 76 -9.20 -4.55 -2.23
N SER A 77 -9.44 -3.44 -2.94
CA SER A 77 -10.79 -2.98 -3.24
C SER A 77 -11.33 -3.62 -4.53
N ARG A 78 -12.59 -3.34 -4.87
CA ARG A 78 -13.16 -3.69 -6.19
C ARG A 78 -12.37 -3.09 -7.36
N LYS A 79 -11.91 -1.83 -7.24
CA LYS A 79 -11.10 -1.16 -8.28
C LYS A 79 -9.71 -1.80 -8.37
N GLY A 80 -9.10 -2.15 -7.23
CA GLY A 80 -7.86 -2.92 -7.17
C GLY A 80 -7.96 -4.24 -7.91
N LEU A 81 -9.04 -4.99 -7.64
CA LEU A 81 -9.28 -6.27 -8.30
C LEU A 81 -9.51 -6.13 -9.80
N ALA A 82 -10.30 -5.14 -10.23
CA ALA A 82 -10.51 -4.85 -11.65
C ALA A 82 -9.20 -4.49 -12.36
N TYR A 83 -8.33 -3.72 -11.70
CA TYR A 83 -7.00 -3.40 -12.21
C TYR A 83 -6.16 -4.67 -12.42
N LEU A 84 -6.10 -5.58 -11.43
CA LEU A 84 -5.35 -6.83 -11.58
C LEU A 84 -5.86 -7.66 -12.77
N LYS A 85 -7.19 -7.77 -12.93
CA LYS A 85 -7.81 -8.49 -14.06
C LYS A 85 -7.53 -7.86 -15.42
N SER A 86 -7.28 -6.56 -15.49
CA SER A 86 -6.95 -5.88 -16.75
C SER A 86 -5.49 -6.09 -17.20
N LEU A 87 -4.67 -6.72 -16.37
CA LEU A 87 -3.27 -7.05 -16.68
C LEU A 87 -3.07 -8.53 -17.05
N GLU A 88 -4.14 -9.33 -16.98
CA GLU A 88 -4.21 -10.73 -17.44
C GLU A 88 -4.58 -10.78 -18.92
#